data_AF-F8JPA5-F1
#
_entry.id   AF-F8JPA5-F1
#
_cell.length_a   1.000
_cell.length_b   1.000
_cell.length_c   1.000
_cell.angle_alpha   90.00
_cell.angle_beta   90.00
_cell.angle_gamma   90.00
#
_symmetry.space_group_name_H-M   'P 1'
#
loop_
_entity.id
_entity.type
_entity.pdbx_description
1 polymer ?
#
loop_
_entity_poly.entity_id
_entity_poly.type
_entity_poly.pdbx_seq_one_letter_code
_entity_poly.pdbx_strand_id
1 'polypeptide(L)'
;MPKTQARPNVVRLLCDADYELRRETRTWVHRDGRPFSKEEQALVSSATRAEFEEIQEQFTRYREYRRMVDDAPEALRRFLAPFMAQLTEKDLGNAHELMNEDERTEFDRLLKLTMAPFRSFAPYAF
;
A
#
# COMPACT_ATOMS: atom_id res chain seq x y z
N MET A 1 25.02 -13.99 13.85
CA MET A 1 25.50 -13.45 12.57
C MET A 1 25.03 -12.00 12.48
N PRO A 2 25.85 -11.05 12.00
CA PRO A 2 25.35 -9.72 11.72
C PRO A 2 24.23 -9.83 10.69
N LYS A 3 23.08 -9.18 10.94
CA LYS A 3 22.01 -9.09 9.95
C LYS A 3 22.58 -8.36 8.74
N THR A 4 22.77 -9.07 7.63
CA THR A 4 23.11 -8.43 6.35
C THR A 4 21.98 -7.44 6.04
N GLN A 5 22.28 -6.16 6.04
CA GLN A 5 21.30 -5.13 5.73
C GLN A 5 20.95 -5.21 4.24
N ALA A 6 19.66 -5.21 3.92
CA ALA A 6 19.20 -5.20 2.54
C ALA A 6 19.72 -3.94 1.81
N ARG A 7 20.30 -4.13 0.63
CA ARG A 7 20.79 -3.03 -0.21
C ARG A 7 19.60 -2.36 -0.91
N PRO A 8 19.29 -1.08 -0.66
CA PRO A 8 18.06 -0.46 -1.17
C PRO A 8 17.97 -0.39 -2.70
N ASN A 9 19.10 -0.25 -3.39
CA ASN A 9 19.17 -0.26 -4.85
C ASN A 9 18.78 -1.61 -5.45
N VAL A 10 19.20 -2.72 -4.82
CA VAL A 10 18.84 -4.08 -5.25
C VAL A 10 17.36 -4.35 -4.98
N VAL A 11 16.85 -3.92 -3.81
CA VAL A 11 15.42 -4.03 -3.46
C VAL A 11 14.56 -3.29 -4.47
N ARG A 12 14.92 -2.05 -4.82
CA ARG A 12 14.19 -1.26 -5.83
C ARG A 12 14.14 -1.97 -7.19
N LEU A 13 15.26 -2.53 -7.65
CA LEU A 13 15.31 -3.29 -8.90
C LEU A 13 14.45 -4.55 -8.86
N LEU A 14 14.52 -5.31 -7.76
CA LEU A 14 13.70 -6.50 -7.58
C LEU A 14 12.20 -6.19 -7.45
N CYS A 15 11.84 -5.01 -6.94
CA CYS A 15 10.46 -4.53 -6.94
C CYS A 15 9.96 -4.16 -8.34
N ASP A 16 10.83 -3.59 -9.17
CA ASP A 16 10.54 -3.20 -10.56
C ASP A 16 10.65 -4.36 -11.57
N ALA A 17 11.16 -5.51 -11.13
CA ALA A 17 11.27 -6.69 -11.96
C ALA A 17 9.90 -7.27 -12.35
N ASP A 18 9.79 -7.66 -13.61
CA ASP A 18 8.74 -8.52 -14.13
C ASP A 18 9.08 -9.99 -13.83
N TYR A 19 8.39 -10.55 -12.83
CA TYR A 19 8.60 -11.94 -12.43
C TYR A 19 7.92 -12.94 -13.37
N GLU A 20 6.90 -12.53 -14.12
CA GLU A 20 6.22 -13.41 -15.08
C GLU A 20 7.12 -13.63 -16.28
N LEU A 21 7.58 -12.53 -16.89
CA LEU A 21 8.49 -12.61 -18.03
C LEU A 21 9.84 -13.24 -17.67
N ARG A 22 10.32 -13.04 -16.44
CA ARG A 22 11.51 -13.75 -15.93
C ARG A 22 11.29 -15.27 -15.90
N ARG A 23 10.10 -15.76 -15.52
CA ARG A 23 9.85 -17.21 -15.48
C ARG A 23 9.91 -17.84 -16.87
N GLU A 24 9.43 -17.11 -17.88
CA GLU A 24 9.39 -17.57 -19.26
C GLU A 24 10.76 -17.49 -19.94
N THR A 25 11.44 -16.34 -19.81
CA THR A 25 12.67 -16.03 -20.55
C THR A 25 13.96 -16.30 -19.76
N ARG A 26 13.83 -16.60 -18.45
CA ARG A 26 14.94 -16.66 -17.48
C ARG A 26 15.79 -15.39 -17.41
N THR A 27 15.27 -14.27 -17.92
CA THR A 27 15.98 -13.00 -17.99
C THR A 27 15.25 -11.98 -17.13
N TRP A 28 15.99 -11.18 -16.37
CA TRP A 28 15.39 -10.07 -15.63
C TRP A 28 14.99 -8.94 -16.59
N VAL A 29 13.74 -8.50 -16.46
CA VAL A 29 13.13 -7.46 -17.29
C VAL A 29 12.38 -6.51 -16.35
N HIS A 30 12.37 -5.22 -16.67
CA HIS A 30 11.55 -4.22 -16.00
C HIS A 30 10.06 -4.48 -16.29
N ARG A 31 9.17 -4.02 -15.41
CA ARG A 31 7.71 -4.10 -15.61
C ARG A 31 7.20 -3.42 -16.88
N ASP A 32 7.98 -2.50 -17.45
CA ASP A 32 7.67 -1.85 -18.73
C ASP A 32 8.11 -2.68 -19.96
N GLY A 33 8.66 -3.88 -19.74
CA GLY A 33 9.11 -4.80 -20.79
C GLY A 33 10.55 -4.57 -21.25
N ARG A 34 11.26 -3.55 -20.76
CA ARG A 34 12.67 -3.33 -21.11
C ARG A 34 13.59 -4.33 -20.39
N PRO A 35 14.55 -4.97 -21.06
CA PRO A 35 15.47 -5.88 -20.40
C PRO A 35 16.38 -5.10 -19.43
N PHE A 36 16.75 -5.72 -18.31
CA PHE A 36 17.74 -5.14 -17.40
C PHE A 36 19.09 -5.02 -18.11
N SER A 37 19.79 -3.92 -17.84
CA SER A 37 21.19 -3.74 -18.23
C SER A 37 22.10 -4.78 -17.59
N LYS A 38 23.33 -4.94 -18.10
CA LYS A 38 24.30 -5.89 -17.54
C LYS A 38 24.59 -5.63 -16.06
N GLU A 39 24.65 -4.36 -15.66
CA GLU A 39 24.89 -3.96 -14.27
C GLU A 39 23.70 -4.31 -13.38
N GLU A 40 22.48 -4.06 -13.86
CA GLU A 40 21.25 -4.42 -13.14
C GLU A 40 21.11 -5.94 -12.99
N GLN A 41 21.39 -6.70 -14.06
CA GLN A 41 21.43 -8.17 -14.04
C GLN A 41 22.42 -8.69 -13.00
N ALA A 42 23.63 -8.12 -12.95
CA ALA A 42 24.65 -8.52 -11.98
C ALA A 42 24.21 -8.19 -10.54
N LEU A 43 23.59 -7.02 -10.34
CA LEU A 43 23.08 -6.59 -9.04
C LEU A 43 22.00 -7.53 -8.51
N VAL A 44 20.96 -7.82 -9.31
CA VAL A 44 19.88 -8.74 -8.88
C VAL A 44 20.33 -10.20 -8.80
N SER A 45 21.33 -10.61 -9.58
CA SER A 45 21.94 -11.94 -9.43
C SER A 45 22.73 -12.08 -8.13
N SER A 46 23.25 -10.96 -7.59
CA SER A 46 23.91 -10.93 -6.28
C SER A 46 22.94 -10.72 -5.11
N ALA A 47 21.63 -10.69 -5.35
CA ALA A 47 20.64 -10.47 -4.32
C ALA A 47 20.73 -11.56 -3.24
N THR A 48 20.75 -11.14 -1.98
CA THR A 48 20.78 -12.02 -0.82
C THR A 48 19.36 -12.25 -0.32
N ARG A 49 19.23 -13.19 0.61
CA ARG A 49 17.95 -13.45 1.29
C ARG A 49 17.39 -12.20 1.98
N ALA A 50 18.25 -11.34 2.52
CA ALA A 50 17.82 -10.13 3.20
C ALA A 50 17.08 -9.16 2.27
N GLU A 51 17.50 -9.02 1.00
CA GLU A 51 16.76 -8.19 0.04
C GLU A 51 15.41 -8.82 -0.32
N PHE A 52 15.30 -10.15 -0.42
CA PHE A 52 14.01 -10.81 -0.65
C PHE A 52 13.06 -10.68 0.56
N GLU A 53 13.58 -10.77 1.79
CA GLU A 53 12.81 -10.55 3.01
C GLU A 53 12.28 -9.10 3.05
N GLU A 54 13.13 -8.10 2.75
CA GLU A 54 12.74 -6.69 2.68
C GLU A 54 11.61 -6.44 1.65
N ILE A 55 11.67 -7.06 0.48
CA ILE A 55 10.60 -6.96 -0.53
C ILE A 55 9.28 -7.50 0.01
N GLN A 56 9.31 -8.63 0.73
CA GLN A 56 8.10 -9.21 1.34
C GLN A 56 7.52 -8.29 2.41
N GLU A 57 8.36 -7.66 3.23
CA GLU A 57 7.92 -6.67 4.21
C GLU A 57 7.25 -5.46 3.52
N GLN A 58 7.84 -4.92 2.45
CA GLN A 58 7.26 -3.81 1.71
C GLN A 58 5.92 -4.17 1.04
N PHE A 59 5.81 -5.38 0.46
CA PHE A 59 4.52 -5.85 -0.07
C PHE A 59 3.49 -6.07 1.04
N THR A 60 3.93 -6.45 2.24
CA THR A 60 3.04 -6.61 3.39
C THR A 60 2.45 -5.27 3.81
N ARG A 61 3.29 -4.24 4.01
CA ARG A 61 2.85 -2.86 4.32
C ARG A 61 1.92 -2.30 3.24
N TYR A 62 2.25 -2.54 1.97
CA TYR A 62 1.38 -2.11 0.87
C TYR A 62 0.02 -2.83 0.87
N ARG A 63 -0.02 -4.14 1.15
CA ARG A 63 -1.29 -4.88 1.26
C ARG A 63 -2.12 -4.39 2.44
N GLU A 64 -1.50 -4.05 3.56
CA GLU A 64 -2.17 -3.45 4.71
C GLU A 64 -2.76 -2.09 4.38
N TYR A 65 -1.98 -1.22 3.73
CA TYR A 65 -2.49 0.05 3.20
C TYR A 65 -3.69 -0.15 2.27
N ARG A 66 -3.58 -1.08 1.31
CA ARG A 66 -4.68 -1.38 0.38
C ARG A 66 -5.94 -1.83 1.11
N ARG A 67 -5.82 -2.78 2.05
CA ARG A 67 -6.96 -3.23 2.87
C ARG A 67 -7.60 -2.06 3.61
N MET A 68 -6.79 -1.22 4.25
CA MET A 68 -7.29 -0.04 4.97
C MET A 68 -8.06 0.90 4.06
N VAL A 69 -7.57 1.17 2.84
CA VAL A 69 -8.26 2.05 1.88
C VAL A 69 -9.50 1.39 1.29
N ASP A 70 -9.42 0.11 0.92
CA ASP A 70 -10.54 -0.64 0.34
C ASP A 70 -11.69 -0.80 1.36
N ASP A 71 -11.37 -0.95 2.65
CA ASP A 71 -12.35 -1.10 3.74
C ASP A 71 -12.90 0.24 4.26
N ALA A 72 -12.22 1.37 3.98
CA ALA A 72 -12.58 2.69 4.53
C ALA A 72 -14.01 3.16 4.18
N PRO A 73 -14.53 3.01 2.94
CA PRO A 73 -15.89 3.42 2.63
C PRO A 73 -16.95 2.65 3.43
N GLU A 74 -16.73 1.35 3.62
CA GLU A 74 -17.65 0.51 4.40
C GLU A 74 -17.55 0.81 5.89
N ALA A 75 -16.34 1.05 6.40
CA ALA A 75 -16.14 1.49 7.77
C ALA A 75 -16.83 2.84 8.04
N LEU A 76 -16.69 3.82 7.13
CA LEU A 76 -17.36 5.11 7.21
C LEU A 76 -18.89 4.96 7.20
N ARG A 77 -19.43 4.10 6.32
CA ARG A 77 -20.87 3.82 6.27
C ARG A 77 -21.40 3.25 7.58
N ARG A 78 -20.70 2.27 8.16
CA ARG A 78 -21.07 1.66 9.45
C ARG A 78 -20.97 2.66 10.60
N PHE A 79 -19.93 3.48 10.59
CA PHE A 79 -19.74 4.54 11.58
C PHE A 79 -20.87 5.56 11.55
N LEU A 80 -21.32 5.97 10.36
CA LEU A 80 -22.40 6.97 10.19
C LEU A 80 -23.80 6.41 10.47
N ALA A 81 -24.02 5.11 10.30
CA ALA A 81 -25.32 4.46 10.45
C ALA A 81 -26.10 4.83 11.74
N PRO A 82 -25.50 4.78 12.96
CA PRO A 82 -26.23 5.13 14.19
C PRO A 82 -26.63 6.61 14.27
N PHE A 83 -25.84 7.53 13.72
CA PHE A 83 -26.19 8.96 13.70
C PHE A 83 -27.31 9.21 12.69
N MET A 84 -27.20 8.63 11.50
CA MET A 84 -28.22 8.74 10.45
C MET A 84 -29.56 8.13 10.85
N ALA A 85 -29.58 7.15 11.76
CA ALA A 85 -30.80 6.55 12.28
C ALA A 85 -31.56 7.48 13.25
N GLN A 86 -30.88 8.42 13.90
CA GLN A 86 -31.49 9.36 14.84
C GLN A 86 -32.10 10.59 14.14
N LEU A 87 -31.73 10.83 12.88
CA LEU A 87 -32.14 12.00 12.14
C LEU A 87 -33.43 11.75 11.34
N THR A 88 -34.38 12.67 11.47
CA THR A 88 -35.56 12.73 10.60
C THR A 88 -35.16 13.09 9.16
N GLU A 89 -34.22 14.02 9.02
CA GLU A 89 -33.62 14.40 7.74
C GLU A 89 -32.17 13.91 7.67
N LYS A 90 -31.90 12.98 6.75
CA LYS A 90 -30.62 12.30 6.61
C LYS A 90 -29.59 13.16 5.89
N ASP A 91 -29.13 14.17 6.60
CA ASP A 91 -28.06 15.07 6.18
C ASP A 91 -26.77 14.79 6.96
N LEU A 92 -25.63 14.87 6.27
CA LEU A 92 -24.32 14.59 6.86
C LEU A 92 -23.89 15.67 7.86
N GLY A 93 -24.25 16.94 7.60
CA GLY A 93 -24.02 18.05 8.52
C GLY A 93 -24.77 17.85 9.83
N ASN A 94 -26.05 17.47 9.75
CA ASN A 94 -26.85 17.13 10.92
C ASN A 94 -26.26 15.94 11.69
N ALA A 95 -25.74 14.92 10.99
CA ALA A 95 -25.10 13.77 11.65
C ALA A 95 -23.81 14.18 12.37
N HIS A 96 -23.03 15.09 11.78
CA HIS A 96 -21.81 15.62 12.37
C HIS A 96 -22.06 16.46 13.64
N GLU A 97 -23.20 17.15 13.72
CA GLU A 97 -23.61 17.88 14.94
C GLU A 97 -23.88 16.95 16.12
N LEU A 98 -24.37 15.73 15.88
CA LEU A 98 -24.59 14.72 16.92
C LEU A 98 -23.31 14.09 17.47
N MET A 99 -22.18 14.22 16.76
CA MET A 99 -20.91 13.62 17.13
C MET A 99 -20.19 14.42 18.21
N ASN A 100 -19.58 13.71 19.16
CA ASN A 100 -18.59 14.28 20.08
C ASN A 100 -17.21 14.48 19.40
N GLU A 101 -16.23 15.00 20.14
CA GLU A 101 -14.90 15.32 19.60
C GLU A 101 -14.12 14.08 19.10
N ASP A 102 -14.18 12.97 19.83
CA ASP A 102 -13.53 11.72 19.44
C ASP A 102 -14.19 11.12 18.18
N GLU A 103 -15.51 11.16 18.13
CA GLU A 103 -16.30 10.72 16.99
C GLU A 103 -16.03 11.56 15.74
N ARG A 104 -15.93 12.89 15.88
CA ARG A 104 -15.53 13.77 14.76
C ARG A 104 -14.11 13.49 14.29
N THR A 105 -13.20 13.18 15.20
CA THR A 105 -11.82 12.80 14.86
C THR A 105 -11.79 11.50 14.04
N GLU A 106 -12.55 10.49 14.44
CA GLU A 106 -12.64 9.23 13.69
C GLU A 106 -13.38 9.41 12.35
N PHE A 107 -14.45 10.22 12.33
CA PHE A 107 -15.13 10.61 11.09
C PHE A 107 -14.16 11.24 10.08
N ASP A 108 -13.39 12.24 10.51
CA ASP A 108 -12.40 12.92 9.67
C ASP A 108 -11.32 11.96 9.16
N ARG A 109 -10.88 11.02 10.01
CA ARG A 109 -9.90 9.99 9.63
C ARG A 109 -10.46 9.08 8.53
N LEU A 110 -11.67 8.55 8.71
CA LEU A 110 -12.32 7.66 7.73
C LEU A 110 -12.67 8.39 6.42
N LEU A 111 -13.11 9.64 6.52
CA LEU A 111 -13.38 10.49 5.37
C LEU A 111 -12.10 10.77 4.58
N LYS A 112 -11.00 11.13 5.25
CA LYS A 112 -9.69 11.33 4.62
C LYS A 112 -9.20 10.07 3.92
N LEU A 113 -9.36 8.90 4.54
CA LEU A 113 -8.99 7.62 3.91
C LEU A 113 -9.80 7.32 2.65
N THR A 114 -11.11 7.62 2.69
CA THR A 114 -12.03 7.40 1.56
C THR A 114 -11.74 8.37 0.40
N MET A 115 -11.37 9.61 0.70
CA MET A 115 -11.12 10.66 -0.31
C MET A 115 -9.68 10.68 -0.83
N ALA A 116 -8.73 10.06 -0.12
CA ALA A 116 -7.33 10.07 -0.52
C ALA A 116 -7.15 9.39 -1.89
N PRO A 117 -6.33 9.96 -2.79
CA PRO A 117 -6.00 9.29 -4.04
C PRO A 117 -5.28 7.97 -3.73
N PHE A 118 -5.68 6.91 -4.45
CA PHE A 118 -5.04 5.62 -4.32
C PHE A 118 -3.56 5.72 -4.68
N ARG A 119 -2.70 5.32 -3.75
CA ARG A 119 -1.25 5.27 -3.98
C ARG A 119 -0.88 3.93 -4.57
N SER A 120 -0.36 3.93 -5.79
CA SER A 120 0.26 2.73 -6.37
C SER A 120 1.49 2.32 -5.57
N PHE A 121 1.82 1.02 -5.61
CA PHE A 121 3.03 0.51 -4.99
C PHE A 121 4.28 1.23 -5.48
N ALA A 122 5.09 1.71 -4.54
CA ALA A 122 6.41 2.26 -4.78
C ALA A 122 7.34 1.79 -3.63
N PRO A 123 8.58 1.35 -3.94
CA PRO A 123 9.49 0.88 -2.90
C PRO A 123 9.74 1.95 -1.83
N TYR A 124 9.71 1.54 -0.56
CA TYR A 124 9.90 2.41 0.62
C TYR A 124 8.89 3.55 0.79
N ALA A 125 7.71 3.48 0.15
CA ALA A 125 6.66 4.50 0.26
C ALA A 125 5.54 4.17 1.28
N PHE A 126 5.59 2.99 1.92
CA PHE A 126 4.57 2.45 2.82
C PHE A 126 5.17 1.90 4.12
#